data_AF-A0A835W075-F1
#
_entry.id   AF-A0A835W075-F1
#
_cell.length_a   1.000
_cell.length_b   1.000
_cell.length_c   1.000
_cell.angle_alpha   90.00
_cell.angle_beta   90.00
_cell.angle_gamma   90.00
#
_symmetry.space_group_name_H-M   'P 1'
#
loop_
_entity.id
_entity.type
_entity.pdbx_description
1 polymer ?
#
loop_
_entity_poly.entity_id
_entity_poly.type
_entity_poly.pdbx_seq_one_letter_code
_entity_poly.pdbx_strand_id
1 'polypeptide(L)'
;MFLSDIYSHLKAPPLRDMALMALKDPAIGWLNSAVIYVQNARPDGPAIYVLNEVIDRLERWAEAREYMLARGRKDFCWEQMAMSDILMSAVIGRPIAYGCWNWDRNVTYRDAWEGAHKRYFGYNDTGGIGSWHFLKETKVPWPKSLAEHAPGFRRTEGITHQQVIQIPNTQGVWPEEFGGPLYAPVRGNKSRAWMQLVKSDGMPIWADPEDPAQATANAANRELFTYLPEWIGIAYGQDGTSGYWNPALYRGANGTGTSPYALAHFYRLFGAPMNKLTVKMVNNMWNWELSHLLHPRGGVFFASTEHAPVPDVLVYAPDVENREWASHAEWDAATKALARLAMETGRAVVYPAPRCNVTWLGGERNNQLPLELPMQHKYQCIPYSPAGKGFSDSRCMLGGYLMQGCIAARWYFAGGMFAPEFDHLMAYIRDKAAEHPVATVAADQLARSWDLEELAKALMAQHGGPGAGLFHPKIAEKLGAAAVPAALATAQKPRVLIVPSVLQLTDKVGPREQLYRDHEREDFNIMSCPWIQNKPFV
;
A
#
# COMPACT_ATOMS: atom_id res chain seq x y z
N MET A 1 1.04 -9.54 -2.95
CA MET A 1 1.95 -10.68 -2.98
C MET A 1 1.18 -11.97 -3.25
N PHE A 2 1.89 -13.05 -3.54
CA PHE A 2 1.30 -14.38 -3.73
C PHE A 2 0.95 -15.01 -2.38
N LEU A 3 -0.27 -15.51 -2.26
CA LEU A 3 -0.81 -16.24 -1.11
C LEU A 3 -0.91 -17.74 -1.39
N SER A 4 -1.01 -18.11 -2.66
CA SER A 4 -0.92 -19.48 -3.18
C SER A 4 -0.29 -19.48 -4.57
N ASP A 5 -0.11 -20.64 -5.17
CA ASP A 5 0.30 -20.75 -6.58
C ASP A 5 -0.84 -20.32 -7.52
N ILE A 6 -0.70 -19.12 -8.07
CA ILE A 6 -1.66 -18.54 -9.03
C ILE A 6 -1.73 -19.30 -10.36
N TYR A 7 -0.66 -19.99 -10.77
CA TYR A 7 -0.57 -20.59 -12.11
C TYR A 7 -1.49 -21.79 -12.24
N SER A 8 -1.67 -22.55 -11.15
CA SER A 8 -2.66 -23.63 -11.06
C SER A 8 -4.08 -23.16 -11.42
N HIS A 9 -4.39 -21.88 -11.18
CA HIS A 9 -5.69 -21.29 -11.47
C HIS A 9 -5.75 -20.56 -12.81
N LEU A 10 -4.69 -19.84 -13.20
CA LEU A 10 -4.62 -19.13 -14.48
C LEU A 10 -4.61 -20.07 -15.68
N LYS A 11 -4.09 -21.29 -15.49
CA LYS A 11 -4.05 -22.37 -16.50
C LYS A 11 -5.28 -23.28 -16.49
N ALA A 12 -6.25 -23.02 -15.62
CA ALA A 12 -7.49 -23.80 -15.51
C ALA A 12 -8.71 -22.99 -15.99
N PRO A 13 -9.83 -23.64 -16.37
CA PRO A 13 -11.09 -22.94 -16.57
C PRO A 13 -11.49 -22.15 -15.31
N PRO A 14 -12.07 -20.94 -15.43
CA PRO A 14 -12.50 -20.30 -16.68
C PRO A 14 -11.43 -19.41 -17.34
N LEU A 15 -10.18 -19.42 -16.87
CA LEU A 15 -9.16 -18.43 -17.25
C LEU A 15 -8.17 -18.91 -18.30
N ARG A 16 -8.02 -20.23 -18.49
CA ARG A 16 -7.05 -20.84 -19.42
C ARG A 16 -7.12 -20.32 -20.87
N ASP A 17 -8.30 -19.86 -21.28
CA ASP A 17 -8.59 -19.42 -22.65
C ASP A 17 -8.48 -17.89 -22.81
N MET A 18 -8.13 -17.17 -21.74
CA MET A 18 -7.96 -15.72 -21.74
C MET A 18 -6.55 -15.37 -22.19
N ALA A 19 -6.41 -14.51 -23.20
CA ALA A 19 -5.12 -14.10 -23.72
C ALA A 19 -4.46 -13.00 -22.88
N LEU A 20 -5.30 -12.07 -22.41
CA LEU A 20 -4.90 -10.95 -21.56
C LEU A 20 -5.75 -10.91 -20.30
N MET A 21 -5.08 -10.92 -19.16
CA MET A 21 -5.68 -10.81 -17.84
C MET A 21 -5.05 -9.65 -17.09
N ALA A 22 -5.85 -8.86 -16.38
CA ALA A 22 -5.34 -7.77 -15.56
C ALA A 22 -6.13 -7.61 -14.27
N LEU A 23 -5.53 -7.00 -13.25
CA LEU A 23 -6.28 -6.63 -12.06
C LEU A 23 -7.22 -5.45 -12.37
N LYS A 24 -8.43 -5.45 -11.81
CA LYS A 24 -9.31 -4.28 -11.79
C LYS A 24 -8.93 -3.39 -10.62
N ASP A 25 -8.72 -2.09 -10.86
CA ASP A 25 -8.63 -1.11 -9.78
C ASP A 25 -9.97 -1.06 -9.04
N PRO A 26 -10.07 -1.40 -7.75
CA PRO A 26 -11.35 -1.52 -7.07
C PRO A 26 -12.08 -0.18 -6.88
N ALA A 27 -11.37 0.95 -6.96
CA ALA A 27 -11.93 2.24 -6.57
C ALA A 27 -12.36 3.10 -7.74
N ILE A 28 -11.64 3.03 -8.85
CA ILE A 28 -12.04 3.71 -10.09
C ILE A 28 -12.49 2.72 -11.15
N GLY A 29 -12.21 1.42 -10.99
CA GLY A 29 -12.53 0.31 -11.91
C GLY A 29 -11.77 0.32 -13.25
N TRP A 30 -10.70 1.09 -13.32
CA TRP A 30 -9.75 1.06 -14.43
C TRP A 30 -8.94 -0.23 -14.43
N LEU A 31 -8.31 -0.57 -15.55
CA LEU A 31 -7.32 -1.64 -15.57
C LEU A 31 -6.14 -1.21 -14.70
N ASN A 32 -5.74 -2.03 -13.74
CA ASN A 32 -4.57 -1.81 -12.90
C ASN A 32 -3.36 -2.54 -13.48
N SER A 33 -2.36 -1.77 -13.92
CA SER A 33 -1.18 -2.26 -14.63
C SER A 33 -0.17 -2.98 -13.73
N ALA A 34 -0.37 -3.00 -12.40
CA ALA A 34 0.55 -3.67 -11.48
C ALA A 34 0.48 -5.19 -11.55
N VAL A 35 -0.62 -5.75 -12.08
CA VAL A 35 -0.77 -7.19 -12.30
C VAL A 35 -1.39 -7.39 -13.66
N ILE A 36 -0.57 -7.84 -14.59
CA ILE A 36 -0.97 -8.25 -15.94
C ILE A 36 -0.44 -9.65 -16.15
N TYR A 37 -1.26 -10.52 -16.73
CA TYR A 37 -0.87 -11.86 -17.11
C TYR A 37 -1.29 -12.11 -18.56
N VAL A 38 -0.32 -12.56 -19.36
CA VAL A 38 -0.50 -12.86 -20.78
C VAL A 38 -0.21 -14.33 -20.99
N GLN A 39 -1.07 -15.01 -21.74
CA GLN A 39 -0.86 -16.40 -22.14
C GLN A 39 -1.53 -16.67 -23.48
N ASN A 40 -1.00 -17.61 -24.26
CA ASN A 40 -1.61 -18.04 -25.52
C ASN A 40 -1.93 -16.88 -26.49
N ALA A 41 -1.30 -15.73 -26.31
CA ALA A 41 -1.49 -14.55 -27.15
C ALA A 41 -0.74 -14.73 -28.46
N ARG A 42 -1.37 -14.33 -29.56
CA ARG A 42 -0.73 -14.31 -30.87
C ARG A 42 0.29 -13.17 -30.92
N PRO A 43 1.44 -13.34 -31.59
CA PRO A 43 2.41 -12.26 -31.75
C PRO A 43 1.83 -11.02 -32.46
N ASP A 44 0.91 -11.24 -33.40
CA ASP A 44 0.17 -10.20 -34.13
C ASP A 44 -1.19 -9.85 -33.49
N GLY A 45 -1.46 -10.38 -32.29
CA GLY A 45 -2.76 -10.34 -31.63
C GLY A 45 -3.06 -9.05 -30.88
N PRO A 46 -4.34 -8.79 -30.58
CA PRO A 46 -4.78 -7.61 -29.83
C PRO A 46 -4.20 -7.51 -28.41
N ALA A 47 -3.90 -8.62 -27.71
CA ALA A 47 -3.25 -8.56 -26.40
C ALA A 47 -1.83 -7.96 -26.50
N ILE A 48 -1.06 -8.39 -27.51
CA ILE A 48 0.28 -7.86 -27.77
C ILE A 48 0.20 -6.42 -28.26
N TYR A 49 -0.79 -6.09 -29.12
CA TYR A 49 -1.08 -4.71 -29.50
C TYR A 49 -1.31 -3.82 -28.27
N VAL A 50 -2.19 -4.21 -27.36
CA VAL A 50 -2.53 -3.41 -26.16
C VAL A 50 -1.28 -3.08 -25.35
N LEU A 51 -0.37 -4.04 -25.14
CA LEU A 51 0.87 -3.80 -24.39
C LEU A 51 1.82 -2.85 -25.11
N ASN A 52 1.99 -3.03 -26.43
CA ASN A 52 2.89 -2.21 -27.23
C ASN A 52 2.39 -0.78 -27.43
N GLU A 53 1.08 -0.64 -27.63
CA GLU A 53 0.41 0.63 -27.86
C GLU A 53 0.56 1.58 -26.66
N VAL A 54 0.68 1.07 -25.43
CA VAL A 54 0.94 1.94 -24.25
C VAL A 54 2.23 2.72 -24.45
N ILE A 55 3.31 2.04 -24.83
CA ILE A 55 4.62 2.66 -25.03
C ILE A 55 4.58 3.53 -26.28
N ASP A 56 4.06 3.02 -27.40
CA ASP A 56 4.03 3.76 -28.65
C ASP A 56 3.22 5.06 -28.56
N ARG A 57 2.03 5.01 -27.94
CA ARG A 57 1.17 6.18 -27.72
C ARG A 57 1.85 7.24 -26.89
N LEU A 58 2.46 6.86 -25.76
CA LEU A 58 3.12 7.80 -24.86
C LEU A 58 4.34 8.44 -25.51
N GLU A 59 5.14 7.69 -26.26
CA GLU A 59 6.26 8.26 -27.03
C GLU A 59 5.77 9.21 -28.12
N ARG A 60 4.71 8.85 -28.87
CA ARG A 60 4.13 9.74 -29.90
C ARG A 60 3.61 11.04 -29.30
N TRP A 61 2.99 11.00 -28.13
CA TRP A 61 2.52 12.20 -27.45
C TRP A 61 3.68 13.07 -26.94
N ALA A 62 4.68 12.46 -26.30
CA ALA A 62 5.84 13.16 -25.78
C ALA A 62 6.67 13.83 -26.88
N GLU A 63 6.85 13.17 -28.02
CA GLU A 63 7.58 13.71 -29.18
C GLU A 63 6.79 14.79 -29.94
N ALA A 64 5.46 14.80 -29.80
CA ALA A 64 4.58 15.74 -30.49
C ALA A 64 3.92 16.74 -29.54
N ARG A 65 4.61 17.13 -28.45
CA ARG A 65 4.09 18.01 -27.40
C ARG A 65 3.36 19.24 -27.93
N GLU A 66 3.96 19.99 -28.86
CA GLU A 66 3.34 21.20 -29.42
C GLU A 66 2.02 20.92 -30.14
N TYR A 67 1.95 19.82 -30.89
CA TYR A 67 0.74 19.37 -31.56
C TYR A 67 -0.38 19.02 -30.55
N MET A 68 -0.02 18.35 -29.46
CA MET A 68 -0.97 17.97 -28.39
C MET A 68 -1.49 19.21 -27.67
N LEU A 69 -0.60 20.11 -27.26
CA LEU A 69 -0.95 21.34 -26.53
C LEU A 69 -1.79 22.30 -27.39
N ALA A 70 -1.52 22.41 -28.70
CA ALA A 70 -2.33 23.20 -29.62
C ALA A 70 -3.80 22.72 -29.72
N ARG A 71 -4.07 21.47 -29.33
CA ARG A 71 -5.41 20.88 -29.25
C ARG A 71 -6.01 20.89 -27.84
N GLY A 72 -5.34 21.54 -26.89
CA GLY A 72 -5.76 21.54 -25.48
C GLY A 72 -5.63 20.18 -24.80
N ARG A 73 -4.68 19.34 -25.25
CA ARG A 73 -4.47 17.97 -24.75
C ARG A 73 -3.11 17.84 -24.07
N LYS A 74 -3.04 16.95 -23.09
CA LYS A 74 -1.76 16.60 -22.44
C LYS A 74 -0.91 15.74 -23.36
N ASP A 75 0.39 15.97 -23.31
CA ASP A 75 1.45 15.20 -23.98
C ASP A 75 1.91 13.99 -23.16
N PHE A 76 1.27 13.74 -22.01
CA PHE A 76 1.52 12.61 -21.13
C PHE A 76 0.22 12.09 -20.54
N CYS A 77 0.27 10.87 -20.02
CA CYS A 77 -0.83 10.23 -19.32
C CYS A 77 -0.29 9.26 -18.29
N TRP A 78 -1.04 9.07 -17.20
CA TRP A 78 -0.73 8.03 -16.22
C TRP A 78 -0.88 6.65 -16.88
N GLU A 79 0.05 5.72 -16.65
CA GLU A 79 0.11 4.44 -17.38
C GLU A 79 -1.16 3.61 -17.21
N GLN A 80 -1.76 3.64 -16.01
CA GLN A 80 -3.02 2.97 -15.71
C GLN A 80 -4.18 3.49 -16.58
N MET A 81 -4.17 4.80 -16.85
CA MET A 81 -5.15 5.46 -17.71
C MET A 81 -4.92 5.13 -19.18
N ALA A 82 -3.67 5.26 -19.64
CA ALA A 82 -3.32 4.93 -21.02
C ALA A 82 -3.71 3.49 -21.36
N MET A 83 -3.37 2.54 -20.48
CA MET A 83 -3.66 1.12 -20.71
C MET A 83 -5.15 0.81 -20.72
N SER A 84 -5.94 1.47 -19.87
CA SER A 84 -7.39 1.31 -19.87
C SER A 84 -8.03 1.91 -21.12
N ASP A 85 -7.57 3.07 -21.60
CA ASP A 85 -8.03 3.67 -22.85
C ASP A 85 -7.73 2.77 -24.05
N ILE A 86 -6.56 2.15 -24.06
CA ILE A 86 -6.13 1.22 -25.11
C ILE A 86 -6.95 -0.07 -25.05
N LEU A 87 -7.19 -0.62 -23.85
CA LEU A 87 -8.09 -1.76 -23.67
C LEU A 87 -9.50 -1.44 -24.18
N MET A 88 -10.06 -0.30 -23.79
CA MET A 88 -11.38 0.12 -24.27
C MET A 88 -11.38 0.30 -25.78
N SER A 89 -10.30 0.84 -26.35
CA SER A 89 -10.13 0.94 -27.80
C SER A 89 -10.21 -0.44 -28.46
N ALA A 90 -9.53 -1.43 -27.89
CA ALA A 90 -9.50 -2.80 -28.39
C ALA A 90 -10.86 -3.53 -28.23
N VAL A 91 -11.60 -3.24 -27.16
CA VAL A 91 -12.97 -3.74 -26.93
C VAL A 91 -13.94 -3.17 -27.98
N ILE A 92 -13.85 -1.87 -28.23
CA ILE A 92 -14.74 -1.15 -29.14
C ILE A 92 -14.35 -1.37 -30.61
N GLY A 93 -13.07 -1.65 -30.87
CA GLY A 93 -12.50 -1.71 -32.22
C GLY A 93 -12.17 -0.34 -32.82
N ARG A 94 -12.15 0.73 -32.01
CA ARG A 94 -11.81 2.09 -32.46
C ARG A 94 -10.90 2.77 -31.43
N PRO A 95 -9.88 3.53 -31.86
CA PRO A 95 -9.01 4.25 -30.93
C PRO A 95 -9.79 5.30 -30.14
N ILE A 96 -9.61 5.32 -28.82
CA ILE A 96 -10.13 6.34 -27.90
C ILE A 96 -9.06 6.76 -26.87
N ALA A 97 -9.23 7.93 -26.25
CA ALA A 97 -8.36 8.43 -25.17
C ALA A 97 -9.16 9.19 -24.09
N TYR A 98 -10.17 8.52 -23.50
CA TYR A 98 -11.04 9.11 -22.49
C TYR A 98 -10.29 9.41 -21.19
N GLY A 99 -9.63 8.43 -20.58
CA GLY A 99 -8.96 8.56 -19.29
C GLY A 99 -7.82 9.55 -19.28
N CYS A 100 -7.02 9.52 -20.34
CA CYS A 100 -5.86 10.39 -20.45
C CYS A 100 -6.25 11.87 -20.53
N TRP A 101 -7.41 12.19 -21.08
CA TRP A 101 -7.84 13.58 -21.34
C TRP A 101 -9.08 14.01 -20.54
N ASN A 102 -9.73 13.12 -19.79
CA ASN A 102 -10.78 13.42 -18.81
C ASN A 102 -10.21 13.76 -17.41
N TRP A 103 -9.11 14.49 -17.34
CA TRP A 103 -8.46 14.79 -16.05
C TRP A 103 -8.85 16.14 -15.46
N ASP A 104 -9.29 17.08 -16.28
CA ASP A 104 -9.57 18.43 -15.79
C ASP A 104 -10.87 18.42 -14.98
N ARG A 105 -10.89 19.10 -13.82
CA ARG A 105 -12.10 19.27 -12.98
C ARG A 105 -13.23 20.05 -13.68
N ASN A 106 -13.15 20.23 -15.00
CA ASN A 106 -14.17 20.82 -15.84
C ASN A 106 -15.32 19.82 -16.02
N VAL A 107 -16.28 19.91 -15.10
CA VAL A 107 -17.49 19.07 -15.06
C VAL A 107 -18.23 19.10 -16.40
N THR A 108 -18.34 20.26 -17.06
CA THR A 108 -19.05 20.39 -18.34
C THR A 108 -18.39 19.59 -19.45
N TYR A 109 -17.05 19.66 -19.54
CA TYR A 109 -16.29 18.91 -20.54
C TYR A 109 -16.40 17.41 -20.31
N ARG A 110 -16.24 16.97 -19.06
CA ARG A 110 -16.44 15.57 -18.67
C ARG A 110 -17.84 15.11 -19.05
N ASP A 111 -18.88 15.80 -18.63
CA ASP A 111 -20.27 15.36 -18.83
C ASP A 111 -20.64 15.30 -20.33
N ALA A 112 -20.11 16.22 -21.15
CA ALA A 112 -20.26 16.18 -22.60
C ALA A 112 -19.56 14.95 -23.22
N TRP A 113 -18.32 14.69 -22.79
CA TRP A 113 -17.55 13.53 -23.21
C TRP A 113 -18.23 12.22 -22.81
N GLU A 114 -18.68 12.14 -21.55
CA GLU A 114 -19.43 11.01 -21.01
C GLU A 114 -20.73 10.78 -21.74
N GLY A 115 -21.50 11.85 -21.99
CA GLY A 115 -22.73 11.77 -22.76
C GLY A 115 -22.51 11.24 -24.17
N ALA A 116 -21.42 11.66 -24.84
CA ALA A 116 -21.04 11.11 -26.15
C ALA A 116 -20.77 9.61 -26.08
N HIS A 117 -19.93 9.16 -25.14
CA HIS A 117 -19.59 7.74 -25.02
C HIS A 117 -20.80 6.89 -24.62
N LYS A 118 -21.69 7.39 -23.73
CA LYS A 118 -22.96 6.72 -23.41
C LYS A 118 -23.82 6.51 -24.65
N ARG A 119 -23.98 7.54 -25.49
CA ARG A 119 -24.76 7.43 -26.74
C ARG A 119 -24.17 6.42 -27.71
N TYR A 120 -22.84 6.38 -27.83
CA TYR A 120 -22.16 5.50 -28.78
C TYR A 120 -22.09 4.04 -28.32
N PHE A 121 -21.96 3.80 -27.01
CA PHE A 121 -21.67 2.46 -26.49
C PHE A 121 -22.79 1.86 -25.63
N GLY A 122 -23.83 2.64 -25.30
CA GLY A 122 -25.09 2.13 -24.75
C GLY A 122 -25.06 1.63 -23.30
N TYR A 123 -24.13 2.10 -22.45
CA TYR A 123 -24.12 1.73 -21.02
C TYR A 123 -24.99 2.67 -20.16
N ASN A 124 -25.66 2.11 -19.15
CA ASN A 124 -26.80 2.73 -18.48
C ASN A 124 -26.50 3.36 -17.10
N ASP A 125 -25.23 3.41 -16.68
CA ASP A 125 -24.89 3.79 -15.29
C ASP A 125 -24.67 5.30 -15.07
N THR A 126 -25.13 5.76 -13.90
CA THR A 126 -24.88 7.10 -13.35
C THR A 126 -23.67 7.04 -12.40
N GLY A 127 -22.46 7.36 -12.89
CA GLY A 127 -21.27 7.34 -12.03
C GLY A 127 -19.90 7.52 -12.70
N GLY A 128 -19.85 8.05 -13.93
CA GLY A 128 -18.61 8.13 -14.74
C GLY A 128 -18.42 6.93 -15.67
N ILE A 129 -17.41 6.98 -16.56
CA ILE A 129 -17.09 5.84 -17.43
C ILE A 129 -16.01 4.98 -16.78
N GLY A 130 -16.43 3.76 -16.47
CA GLY A 130 -15.55 2.67 -16.14
C GLY A 130 -15.23 1.79 -17.34
N SER A 131 -14.01 1.30 -17.45
CA SER A 131 -13.66 0.29 -18.46
C SER A 131 -14.56 -0.95 -18.39
N TRP A 132 -15.05 -1.31 -17.19
CA TRP A 132 -15.94 -2.46 -16.98
C TRP A 132 -17.35 -2.25 -17.54
N HIS A 133 -17.78 -1.02 -17.80
CA HIS A 133 -19.07 -0.75 -18.45
C HIS A 133 -19.12 -1.28 -19.90
N PHE A 134 -17.96 -1.55 -20.51
CA PHE A 134 -17.85 -2.12 -21.85
C PHE A 134 -17.56 -3.62 -21.85
N LEU A 135 -17.48 -4.22 -20.67
CA LEU A 135 -17.16 -5.62 -20.48
C LEU A 135 -18.38 -6.36 -19.95
N LYS A 136 -18.50 -7.64 -20.28
CA LYS A 136 -19.57 -8.48 -19.78
C LYS A 136 -19.24 -8.96 -18.36
N GLU A 137 -20.02 -8.55 -17.38
CA GLU A 137 -19.96 -9.14 -16.04
C GLU A 137 -20.24 -10.65 -16.12
N THR A 138 -19.37 -11.44 -15.49
CA THR A 138 -19.43 -12.90 -15.47
C THR A 138 -19.17 -13.40 -14.07
N LYS A 139 -20.06 -14.26 -13.58
CA LYS A 139 -19.88 -14.97 -12.31
C LYS A 139 -19.02 -16.20 -12.56
N VAL A 140 -17.98 -16.37 -11.74
CA VAL A 140 -17.08 -17.50 -11.82
C VAL A 140 -17.08 -18.26 -10.50
N PRO A 141 -17.09 -19.60 -10.50
CA PRO A 141 -17.00 -20.37 -9.27
C PRO A 141 -15.74 -20.03 -8.48
N TRP A 142 -15.85 -19.98 -7.15
CA TRP A 142 -14.69 -19.91 -6.29
C TRP A 142 -13.94 -21.26 -6.34
N PRO A 143 -12.62 -21.29 -6.55
CA PRO A 143 -11.90 -22.55 -6.56
C PRO A 143 -12.04 -23.30 -5.23
N LYS A 144 -12.49 -24.56 -5.28
CA LYS A 144 -12.66 -25.40 -4.09
C LYS A 144 -11.37 -25.48 -3.27
N SER A 145 -10.22 -25.61 -3.95
CA SER A 145 -8.90 -25.67 -3.31
C SER A 145 -8.55 -24.43 -2.48
N LEU A 146 -9.13 -23.27 -2.78
CA LEU A 146 -8.94 -22.05 -1.99
C LEU A 146 -9.99 -21.92 -0.88
N ALA A 147 -11.25 -22.30 -1.15
CA ALA A 147 -12.37 -22.09 -0.23
C ALA A 147 -12.54 -23.18 0.84
N GLU A 148 -12.28 -24.45 0.53
CA GLU A 148 -12.63 -25.59 1.39
C GLU A 148 -11.90 -25.57 2.75
N HIS A 149 -10.71 -24.98 2.79
CA HIS A 149 -9.88 -24.89 3.99
C HIS A 149 -9.74 -23.45 4.52
N ALA A 150 -10.64 -22.55 4.13
CA ALA A 150 -10.69 -21.17 4.60
C ALA A 150 -11.75 -21.03 5.71
N PRO A 151 -11.36 -20.92 7.00
CA PRO A 151 -12.30 -20.89 8.12
C PRO A 151 -13.26 -19.71 8.04
N GLY A 152 -14.57 -19.96 8.16
CA GLY A 152 -15.60 -18.91 8.15
C GLY A 152 -15.86 -18.29 6.77
N PHE A 153 -15.18 -18.76 5.71
CA PHE A 153 -15.37 -18.25 4.37
C PHE A 153 -16.65 -18.83 3.73
N ARG A 154 -17.51 -17.95 3.20
CA ARG A 154 -18.85 -18.33 2.73
C ARG A 154 -19.13 -18.04 1.24
N ARG A 155 -18.23 -17.36 0.52
CA ARG A 155 -18.48 -17.04 -0.88
C ARG A 155 -18.24 -18.28 -1.74
N THR A 156 -19.16 -18.55 -2.66
CA THR A 156 -19.09 -19.68 -3.58
C THR A 156 -18.81 -19.24 -5.03
N GLU A 157 -18.94 -17.96 -5.30
CA GLU A 157 -18.69 -17.33 -6.59
C GLU A 157 -17.94 -16.01 -6.42
N GLY A 158 -17.14 -15.66 -7.42
CA GLY A 158 -16.54 -14.34 -7.58
C GLY A 158 -17.06 -13.67 -8.84
N ILE A 159 -16.88 -12.36 -8.93
CA ILE A 159 -17.24 -11.58 -10.11
C ILE A 159 -15.99 -11.28 -10.93
N THR A 160 -16.11 -11.38 -12.25
CA THR A 160 -15.13 -10.86 -13.19
C THR A 160 -15.84 -10.17 -14.37
N HIS A 161 -15.09 -9.48 -15.22
CA HIS A 161 -15.63 -8.87 -16.43
C HIS A 161 -14.78 -9.29 -17.62
N GLN A 162 -15.46 -9.77 -18.66
CA GLN A 162 -14.85 -10.45 -19.81
C GLN A 162 -15.29 -9.78 -21.11
N GLN A 163 -14.42 -9.76 -22.10
CA GLN A 163 -14.79 -9.30 -23.43
C GLN A 163 -13.85 -9.82 -24.51
N VAL A 164 -14.35 -9.92 -25.74
CA VAL A 164 -13.51 -10.09 -26.92
C VAL A 164 -12.80 -8.78 -27.22
N ILE A 165 -11.50 -8.82 -27.40
CA ILE A 165 -10.69 -7.69 -27.85
C ILE A 165 -10.22 -7.92 -29.30
N GLN A 166 -10.05 -6.83 -30.04
CA GLN A 166 -9.54 -6.81 -31.40
C GLN A 166 -8.61 -5.60 -31.60
N ILE A 167 -7.83 -5.57 -32.68
CA ILE A 167 -6.99 -4.41 -32.96
C ILE A 167 -7.91 -3.26 -33.37
N PRO A 168 -7.86 -2.08 -32.71
CA PRO A 168 -8.68 -0.95 -33.11
C PRO A 168 -8.24 -0.43 -34.48
N ASN A 169 -9.17 0.16 -35.23
CA ASN A 169 -8.85 0.82 -36.49
C ASN A 169 -9.63 2.14 -36.62
N THR A 170 -8.99 3.16 -37.15
CA THR A 170 -9.58 4.50 -37.34
C THR A 170 -10.63 4.51 -38.44
N GLN A 171 -10.53 3.59 -39.39
CA GLN A 171 -11.27 3.59 -40.66
C GLN A 171 -11.09 4.91 -41.43
N GLY A 172 -9.97 5.61 -41.20
CA GLY A 172 -9.66 6.91 -41.79
C GLY A 172 -10.39 8.09 -41.16
N VAL A 173 -11.14 7.88 -40.07
CA VAL A 173 -11.92 8.92 -39.39
C VAL A 173 -11.54 8.98 -37.92
N TRP A 174 -11.37 10.19 -37.40
CA TRP A 174 -11.08 10.47 -36.00
C TRP A 174 -12.20 11.31 -35.38
N PRO A 175 -13.25 10.69 -34.84
CA PRO A 175 -14.38 11.43 -34.27
C PRO A 175 -13.92 12.25 -33.05
N GLU A 176 -14.25 13.55 -33.02
CA GLU A 176 -13.87 14.44 -31.91
C GLU A 176 -14.48 13.96 -30.58
N GLU A 177 -15.67 13.35 -30.63
CA GLU A 177 -16.32 12.74 -29.48
C GLU A 177 -15.56 11.56 -28.85
N PHE A 178 -14.57 10.98 -29.55
CA PHE A 178 -13.67 9.92 -29.07
C PHE A 178 -12.28 10.45 -28.72
N GLY A 179 -12.11 11.77 -28.75
CA GLY A 179 -10.84 12.45 -28.58
C GLY A 179 -10.17 12.86 -29.88
N GLY A 180 -10.84 12.77 -31.04
CA GLY A 180 -10.31 13.24 -32.33
C GLY A 180 -8.97 12.57 -32.70
N PRO A 181 -8.14 13.22 -33.54
CA PRO A 181 -6.86 12.65 -33.96
C PRO A 181 -5.95 12.40 -32.76
N LEU A 182 -5.70 11.14 -32.40
CA LEU A 182 -4.96 10.82 -31.18
C LEU A 182 -3.46 11.12 -31.31
N TYR A 183 -2.95 11.18 -32.53
CA TYR A 183 -1.53 11.32 -32.81
C TYR A 183 -1.26 12.46 -33.79
N ALA A 184 -0.03 12.97 -33.75
CA ALA A 184 0.45 13.85 -34.80
C ALA A 184 0.54 13.10 -36.15
N PRO A 185 0.34 13.81 -37.29
CA PRO A 185 0.40 13.20 -38.63
C PRO A 185 1.77 12.58 -38.94
N VAL A 186 2.84 13.11 -38.34
CA VAL A 186 4.20 12.59 -38.50
C VAL A 186 4.61 11.87 -37.23
N ARG A 187 4.91 10.57 -37.35
CA ARG A 187 5.47 9.77 -36.26
C ARG A 187 6.84 10.32 -35.85
N GLY A 188 7.12 10.38 -34.56
CA GLY A 188 8.42 10.81 -34.02
C GLY A 188 9.53 9.77 -34.19
N ASN A 189 10.76 10.13 -33.81
CA ASN A 189 11.94 9.27 -33.93
C ASN A 189 11.93 8.12 -32.92
N LYS A 190 11.56 8.37 -31.67
CA LYS A 190 11.51 7.36 -30.60
C LYS A 190 10.42 6.34 -30.85
N SER A 191 9.21 6.78 -31.20
CA SER A 191 8.13 5.90 -31.60
C SER A 191 8.50 5.06 -32.85
N ARG A 192 9.19 5.65 -33.84
CA ARG A 192 9.73 4.87 -34.97
C ARG A 192 10.75 3.82 -34.51
N ALA A 193 11.69 4.20 -33.66
CA ALA A 193 12.71 3.28 -33.14
C ALA A 193 12.08 2.14 -32.32
N TRP A 194 11.07 2.44 -31.50
CA TRP A 194 10.28 1.44 -30.79
C TRP A 194 9.62 0.44 -31.74
N MET A 195 8.90 0.91 -32.76
CA MET A 195 8.28 0.02 -33.73
C MET A 195 9.30 -0.78 -34.56
N GLN A 196 10.48 -0.22 -34.84
CA GLN A 196 11.57 -0.94 -35.48
C GLN A 196 12.12 -2.04 -34.58
N LEU A 197 12.27 -1.78 -33.28
CA LEU A 197 12.70 -2.78 -32.30
C LEU A 197 11.70 -3.94 -32.24
N VAL A 198 10.40 -3.65 -32.12
CA VAL A 198 9.34 -4.69 -32.12
C VAL A 198 9.36 -5.51 -33.42
N LYS A 199 9.56 -4.87 -34.57
CA LYS A 199 9.70 -5.57 -35.86
C LYS A 199 10.98 -6.42 -35.94
N SER A 200 12.05 -5.99 -35.28
CA SER A 200 13.34 -6.68 -35.33
C SER A 200 13.35 -8.02 -34.60
N ASP A 201 12.38 -8.27 -33.72
CA ASP A 201 12.16 -9.56 -33.06
C ASP A 201 11.74 -10.67 -34.04
N GLY A 202 11.45 -10.32 -35.31
CA GLY A 202 11.20 -11.28 -36.40
C GLY A 202 9.81 -11.93 -36.39
N MET A 203 8.95 -11.54 -35.44
CA MET A 203 7.56 -12.01 -35.36
C MET A 203 6.62 -11.13 -36.20
N PRO A 204 5.52 -11.69 -36.74
CA PRO A 204 4.47 -10.88 -37.35
C PRO A 204 3.93 -9.86 -36.34
N ILE A 205 3.78 -8.61 -36.78
CA ILE A 205 3.13 -7.55 -36.01
C ILE A 205 1.69 -7.35 -36.49
N TRP A 206 0.86 -6.76 -35.65
CA TRP A 206 -0.49 -6.38 -36.01
C TRP A 206 -0.53 -5.41 -37.20
N ALA A 207 -1.66 -5.40 -37.91
CA ALA A 207 -1.92 -4.49 -39.00
C ALA A 207 -2.08 -3.04 -38.49
N ASP A 208 -1.75 -2.05 -39.33
CA ASP A 208 -1.70 -0.64 -38.95
C ASP A 208 -3.10 -0.15 -38.50
N PRO A 209 -3.27 0.29 -37.24
CA PRO A 209 -4.53 0.86 -36.75
C PRO A 209 -4.98 2.11 -37.51
N GLU A 210 -4.07 2.83 -38.17
CA GLU A 210 -4.36 4.07 -38.88
C GLU A 210 -4.69 3.85 -40.38
N ASP A 211 -4.41 2.67 -40.94
CA ASP A 211 -4.69 2.33 -42.34
C ASP A 211 -6.13 1.79 -42.52
N PRO A 212 -7.03 2.52 -43.21
CA PRO A 212 -8.40 2.07 -43.42
C PRO A 212 -8.49 0.77 -44.22
N ALA A 213 -7.52 0.49 -45.10
CA ALA A 213 -7.51 -0.72 -45.91
C ALA A 213 -7.31 -1.99 -45.07
N GLN A 214 -6.77 -1.85 -43.86
CA GLN A 214 -6.47 -2.96 -42.96
C GLN A 214 -7.55 -3.18 -41.89
N ALA A 215 -8.64 -2.41 -41.90
CA ALA A 215 -9.71 -2.48 -40.90
C ALA A 215 -10.32 -3.89 -40.76
N THR A 216 -10.58 -4.58 -41.88
CA THR A 216 -11.13 -5.95 -41.87
C THR A 216 -10.15 -6.96 -41.27
N ALA A 217 -8.86 -6.83 -41.58
CA ALA A 217 -7.82 -7.70 -41.02
C ALA A 217 -7.69 -7.50 -39.50
N ASN A 218 -7.72 -6.23 -39.05
CA ASN A 218 -7.69 -5.89 -37.63
C ASN A 218 -8.89 -6.45 -36.85
N ALA A 219 -10.11 -6.35 -37.41
CA ALA A 219 -11.33 -6.85 -36.77
C ALA A 219 -11.46 -8.39 -36.77
N ALA A 220 -10.77 -9.07 -37.70
CA ALA A 220 -10.75 -10.52 -37.78
C ALA A 220 -9.84 -11.15 -36.70
N ASN A 221 -8.81 -10.44 -36.24
CA ASN A 221 -7.92 -10.92 -35.19
C ASN A 221 -8.50 -10.63 -33.81
N ARG A 222 -8.91 -11.69 -33.10
CA ARG A 222 -9.68 -11.59 -31.86
C ARG A 222 -9.08 -12.47 -30.77
N GLU A 223 -9.03 -11.92 -29.57
CA GLU A 223 -8.62 -12.66 -28.38
C GLU A 223 -9.55 -12.32 -27.21
N LEU A 224 -9.46 -13.09 -26.12
CA LEU A 224 -10.26 -12.85 -24.92
C LEU A 224 -9.48 -12.07 -23.87
N PHE A 225 -10.14 -11.04 -23.34
CA PHE A 225 -9.71 -10.30 -22.16
C PHE A 225 -10.60 -10.65 -20.97
N THR A 226 -10.00 -10.70 -19.78
CA THR A 226 -10.76 -10.68 -18.53
C THR A 226 -10.05 -9.87 -17.45
N TYR A 227 -10.82 -9.23 -16.58
CA TYR A 227 -10.27 -8.89 -15.27
C TYR A 227 -9.98 -10.16 -14.46
N LEU A 228 -8.98 -10.11 -13.59
CA LEU A 228 -8.74 -11.17 -12.63
C LEU A 228 -9.95 -11.24 -11.68
N PRO A 229 -10.54 -12.43 -11.48
CA PRO A 229 -11.62 -12.58 -10.51
C PRO A 229 -11.10 -12.32 -9.10
N GLU A 230 -12.00 -11.92 -8.20
CA GLU A 230 -11.66 -11.51 -6.82
C GLU A 230 -10.78 -12.53 -6.08
N TRP A 231 -11.03 -13.82 -6.29
CA TRP A 231 -10.28 -14.90 -5.65
C TRP A 231 -8.84 -15.05 -6.19
N ILE A 232 -8.54 -14.57 -7.40
CA ILE A 232 -7.15 -14.38 -7.84
C ILE A 232 -6.63 -13.08 -7.30
N GLY A 233 -7.21 -11.95 -7.71
CA GLY A 233 -6.66 -10.64 -7.44
C GLY A 233 -7.58 -9.82 -6.57
N ILE A 234 -7.18 -9.59 -5.31
CA ILE A 234 -7.95 -8.75 -4.37
C ILE A 234 -7.10 -7.62 -3.82
N ALA A 235 -7.67 -6.42 -3.77
CA ALA A 235 -7.01 -5.26 -3.19
C ALA A 235 -7.19 -5.20 -1.67
N TYR A 236 -6.27 -4.50 -1.00
CA TYR A 236 -6.29 -4.37 0.46
C TYR A 236 -7.61 -3.76 0.97
N GLY A 237 -8.08 -2.68 0.33
CA GLY A 237 -9.35 -2.05 0.69
C GLY A 237 -10.60 -2.90 0.44
N GLN A 238 -10.51 -4.04 -0.25
CA GLN A 238 -11.67 -4.93 -0.46
C GLN A 238 -11.78 -5.94 0.69
N ASP A 239 -10.72 -6.70 0.96
CA ASP A 239 -10.75 -7.76 1.99
C ASP A 239 -9.40 -8.00 2.70
N GLY A 240 -8.43 -7.08 2.57
CA GLY A 240 -7.15 -7.20 3.26
C GLY A 240 -7.23 -7.10 4.78
N THR A 241 -8.29 -6.48 5.30
CA THR A 241 -8.54 -6.35 6.74
C THR A 241 -9.36 -7.48 7.36
N SER A 242 -9.79 -8.45 6.55
CA SER A 242 -10.52 -9.64 7.02
C SER A 242 -9.65 -10.63 7.81
N GLY A 243 -8.32 -10.48 7.76
CA GLY A 243 -7.37 -11.43 8.35
C GLY A 243 -6.98 -12.61 7.46
N TYR A 244 -7.67 -12.83 6.32
CA TYR A 244 -7.37 -13.95 5.40
C TYR A 244 -6.01 -13.87 4.70
N TRP A 245 -5.30 -12.75 4.81
CA TRP A 245 -3.96 -12.60 4.23
C TRP A 245 -2.86 -13.05 5.18
N ASN A 246 -3.16 -13.21 6.47
CA ASN A 246 -2.19 -13.61 7.48
C ASN A 246 -2.30 -15.13 7.76
N PRO A 247 -1.26 -15.92 7.42
CA PRO A 247 -1.25 -17.37 7.67
C PRO A 247 -1.38 -17.75 9.14
N ALA A 248 -0.96 -16.91 10.08
CA ALA A 248 -1.12 -17.19 11.50
C ALA A 248 -2.60 -17.24 11.91
N LEU A 249 -3.48 -16.50 11.24
CA LEU A 249 -4.91 -16.45 11.56
C LEU A 249 -5.69 -17.60 10.92
N TYR A 250 -5.47 -17.88 9.63
CA TYR A 250 -6.27 -18.91 8.93
C TYR A 250 -5.74 -20.34 9.09
N ARG A 251 -4.45 -20.55 9.44
CA ARG A 251 -3.92 -21.90 9.72
C ARG A 251 -4.20 -22.39 11.14
N GLY A 252 -4.57 -21.48 12.04
CA GLY A 252 -4.76 -21.77 13.47
C GLY A 252 -3.53 -22.41 14.13
N ALA A 253 -3.73 -23.01 15.30
CA ALA A 253 -2.68 -23.70 16.06
C ALA A 253 -2.23 -25.02 15.40
N ASN A 254 -3.11 -25.67 14.65
CA ASN A 254 -2.84 -26.96 14.01
C ASN A 254 -2.07 -26.82 12.68
N GLY A 255 -1.82 -25.59 12.22
CA GLY A 255 -1.10 -25.32 10.98
C GLY A 255 -1.90 -25.63 9.70
N THR A 256 -3.17 -26.01 9.83
CA THR A 256 -4.06 -26.43 8.74
C THR A 256 -4.92 -25.25 8.28
N GLY A 257 -4.87 -24.89 7.00
CA GLY A 257 -5.74 -23.87 6.41
C GLY A 257 -5.11 -23.16 5.22
N THR A 258 -5.94 -22.56 4.38
CA THR A 258 -5.50 -21.79 3.20
C THR A 258 -6.15 -20.42 3.18
N SER A 259 -5.48 -19.45 2.55
CA SER A 259 -6.16 -18.22 2.17
C SER A 259 -7.20 -18.54 1.09
N PRO A 260 -8.42 -17.96 1.15
CA PRO A 260 -9.37 -18.04 0.05
C PRO A 260 -8.92 -17.26 -1.20
N TYR A 261 -7.80 -16.53 -1.12
CA TYR A 261 -7.24 -15.71 -2.20
C TYR A 261 -5.88 -16.24 -2.68
N ALA A 262 -5.59 -16.09 -3.97
CA ALA A 262 -4.31 -16.50 -4.54
C ALA A 262 -3.28 -15.35 -4.63
N LEU A 263 -3.72 -14.13 -4.89
CA LEU A 263 -2.90 -12.93 -5.01
C LEU A 263 -3.55 -11.72 -4.30
N ALA A 264 -2.76 -11.10 -3.44
CA ALA A 264 -3.11 -9.85 -2.78
C ALA A 264 -2.47 -8.66 -3.49
N HIS A 265 -3.22 -7.59 -3.72
CA HIS A 265 -2.73 -6.34 -4.28
C HIS A 265 -2.74 -5.20 -3.27
N PHE A 266 -1.59 -4.54 -3.12
CA PHE A 266 -1.39 -3.46 -2.17
C PHE A 266 -1.79 -2.11 -2.77
N TYR A 267 -3.09 -1.86 -2.82
CA TYR A 267 -3.69 -0.62 -3.31
C TYR A 267 -4.43 0.13 -2.21
N ARG A 268 -4.31 1.46 -2.22
CA ARG A 268 -4.87 2.37 -1.20
C ARG A 268 -4.57 1.90 0.23
N LEU A 269 -3.31 1.53 0.47
CA LEU A 269 -2.85 1.38 1.84
C LEU A 269 -2.87 2.74 2.50
N PHE A 270 -3.40 2.79 3.72
CA PHE A 270 -3.31 3.98 4.56
C PHE A 270 -1.84 4.35 4.78
N GLY A 271 -1.51 5.64 4.93
CA GLY A 271 -0.23 6.10 5.48
C GLY A 271 1.00 6.13 4.55
N ALA A 272 0.83 6.25 3.24
CA ALA A 272 1.88 6.39 2.21
C ALA A 272 2.46 5.05 1.66
N PRO A 273 3.27 5.09 0.57
CA PRO A 273 3.76 3.89 -0.12
C PRO A 273 4.57 2.91 0.75
N MET A 274 5.22 3.39 1.82
CA MET A 274 6.00 2.58 2.76
C MET A 274 5.17 1.46 3.39
N ASN A 275 3.85 1.64 3.54
CA ASN A 275 3.00 0.61 4.13
C ASN A 275 2.85 -0.65 3.29
N LYS A 276 3.27 -0.63 2.02
CA LYS A 276 3.42 -1.88 1.25
C LYS A 276 4.40 -2.84 1.92
N LEU A 277 5.43 -2.33 2.60
CA LEU A 277 6.37 -3.13 3.38
C LEU A 277 5.71 -3.60 4.69
N THR A 278 5.03 -2.71 5.40
CA THR A 278 4.26 -3.04 6.62
C THR A 278 3.28 -4.18 6.38
N VAL A 279 2.51 -4.15 5.27
CA VAL A 279 1.58 -5.24 4.92
C VAL A 279 2.30 -6.56 4.63
N LYS A 280 3.54 -6.56 4.15
CA LYS A 280 4.32 -7.81 4.05
C LYS A 280 4.75 -8.32 5.42
N MET A 281 5.20 -7.43 6.30
CA MET A 281 5.64 -7.77 7.66
C MET A 281 4.50 -8.37 8.49
N VAL A 282 3.34 -7.70 8.53
CA VAL A 282 2.16 -8.15 9.31
C VAL A 282 1.53 -9.45 8.82
N ASN A 283 1.77 -9.82 7.56
CA ASN A 283 1.25 -11.05 7.00
C ASN A 283 2.32 -12.16 7.00
N ASN A 284 3.40 -12.00 7.78
CA ASN A 284 4.47 -12.99 7.94
C ASN A 284 5.16 -13.40 6.63
N MET A 285 5.28 -12.49 5.66
CA MET A 285 5.95 -12.74 4.37
C MET A 285 7.17 -11.84 4.15
N TRP A 286 7.54 -11.05 5.15
CA TRP A 286 8.80 -10.32 5.14
C TRP A 286 9.94 -11.25 5.52
N ASN A 287 10.95 -11.36 4.66
CA ASN A 287 12.13 -12.15 4.96
C ASN A 287 13.14 -11.31 5.75
N TRP A 288 13.04 -11.38 7.08
CA TRP A 288 13.93 -10.65 7.98
C TRP A 288 15.40 -11.07 7.86
N GLU A 289 15.67 -12.35 7.60
CA GLU A 289 17.02 -12.87 7.43
C GLU A 289 17.69 -12.25 6.20
N LEU A 290 17.02 -12.30 5.05
CA LEU A 290 17.47 -11.64 3.82
C LEU A 290 17.62 -10.13 4.02
N SER A 291 16.71 -9.51 4.76
CA SER A 291 16.83 -8.08 5.08
C SER A 291 18.09 -7.77 5.88
N HIS A 292 18.46 -8.60 6.86
CA HIS A 292 19.71 -8.42 7.60
C HIS A 292 20.94 -8.68 6.73
N LEU A 293 20.89 -9.66 5.84
CA LEU A 293 21.98 -9.95 4.89
C LEU A 293 22.24 -8.78 3.92
N LEU A 294 21.18 -8.14 3.43
CA LEU A 294 21.27 -6.98 2.54
C LEU A 294 21.66 -5.69 3.27
N HIS A 295 21.54 -5.68 4.60
CA HIS A 295 21.87 -4.54 5.47
C HIS A 295 22.85 -4.97 6.57
N PRO A 296 24.10 -5.35 6.23
CA PRO A 296 25.03 -6.03 7.16
C PRO A 296 25.52 -5.15 8.31
N ARG A 297 25.36 -3.82 8.21
CA ARG A 297 25.63 -2.88 9.30
C ARG A 297 24.43 -2.68 10.23
N GLY A 298 23.38 -3.49 10.08
CA GLY A 298 22.02 -3.24 10.57
C GLY A 298 21.30 -2.22 9.69
N GLY A 299 20.09 -1.80 10.06
CA GLY A 299 19.26 -0.97 9.17
C GLY A 299 17.92 -1.57 8.75
N VAL A 300 17.50 -2.69 9.34
CA VAL A 300 16.30 -3.41 8.89
C VAL A 300 14.99 -2.85 9.45
N PHE A 301 15.06 -1.94 10.43
CA PHE A 301 13.91 -1.30 11.05
C PHE A 301 13.68 0.08 10.45
N PHE A 302 12.44 0.57 10.40
CA PHE A 302 12.13 1.91 9.89
C PHE A 302 12.78 3.02 10.71
N ALA A 303 12.98 2.79 12.01
CA ALA A 303 13.68 3.69 12.91
C ALA A 303 15.22 3.56 12.89
N SER A 304 15.78 2.65 12.08
CA SER A 304 17.24 2.50 11.99
C SER A 304 17.89 3.72 11.34
N THR A 305 19.08 4.08 11.83
CA THR A 305 19.93 5.13 11.25
C THR A 305 21.38 4.66 11.16
N GLU A 306 22.24 5.42 10.47
CA GLU A 306 23.68 5.13 10.41
C GLU A 306 24.33 5.06 11.79
N HIS A 307 23.90 5.91 12.73
CA HIS A 307 24.42 5.96 14.10
C HIS A 307 23.67 5.04 15.07
N ALA A 308 22.50 4.52 14.67
CA ALA A 308 21.67 3.62 15.46
C ALA A 308 21.07 2.53 14.56
N PRO A 309 21.89 1.60 14.05
CA PRO A 309 21.42 0.59 13.11
C PRO A 309 20.41 -0.39 13.73
N VAL A 310 20.52 -0.61 15.04
CA VAL A 310 19.50 -1.24 15.88
C VAL A 310 18.97 -0.14 16.82
N PRO A 311 17.73 0.33 16.66
CA PRO A 311 17.23 1.49 17.38
C PRO A 311 17.07 1.22 18.88
N ASP A 312 17.29 2.23 19.71
CA ASP A 312 16.83 2.20 21.11
C ASP A 312 15.34 2.48 21.14
N VAL A 313 14.58 1.64 21.81
CA VAL A 313 13.12 1.70 21.77
C VAL A 313 12.51 1.96 23.15
N LEU A 314 11.34 2.60 23.13
CA LEU A 314 10.43 2.76 24.25
C LEU A 314 9.10 2.07 23.91
N VAL A 315 8.62 1.21 24.80
CA VAL A 315 7.44 0.34 24.56
C VAL A 315 6.62 0.17 25.82
N TYR A 316 5.33 -0.13 25.69
CA TYR A 316 4.52 -0.55 26.82
C TYR A 316 4.81 -2.00 27.22
N ALA A 317 4.59 -2.34 28.49
CA ALA A 317 4.64 -3.74 28.92
C ALA A 317 3.51 -4.55 28.27
N PRO A 318 3.69 -5.88 28.06
CA PRO A 318 2.65 -6.73 27.49
C PRO A 318 1.30 -6.63 28.20
N ASP A 319 1.27 -6.48 29.52
CA ASP A 319 0.02 -6.36 30.28
C ASP A 319 -0.72 -5.04 29.99
N VAL A 320 0.01 -3.98 29.64
CA VAL A 320 -0.56 -2.70 29.22
C VAL A 320 -1.03 -2.77 27.78
N GLU A 321 -0.31 -3.43 26.88
CA GLU A 321 -0.74 -3.56 25.48
C GLU A 321 -1.95 -4.49 25.32
N ASN A 322 -1.99 -5.60 26.08
CA ASN A 322 -3.01 -6.64 25.98
C ASN A 322 -4.27 -6.37 26.81
N ARG A 323 -4.32 -5.28 27.59
CA ARG A 323 -5.52 -4.94 28.36
C ARG A 323 -6.71 -4.65 27.46
N GLU A 324 -7.91 -4.73 28.04
CA GLU A 324 -9.08 -4.13 27.41
C GLU A 324 -8.95 -2.60 27.46
N TRP A 325 -9.04 -1.98 26.30
CA TRP A 325 -9.09 -0.54 26.12
C TRP A 325 -10.55 -0.11 26.02
N ALA A 326 -11.02 0.77 26.90
CA ALA A 326 -12.43 1.12 26.98
C ALA A 326 -12.91 1.87 25.73
N SER A 327 -12.00 2.57 25.03
CA SER A 327 -12.31 3.28 23.80
C SER A 327 -11.06 3.51 22.93
N HIS A 328 -11.30 3.85 21.66
CA HIS A 328 -10.26 4.37 20.79
C HIS A 328 -9.54 5.59 21.41
N ALA A 329 -10.28 6.51 22.04
CA ALA A 329 -9.72 7.74 22.62
C ALA A 329 -8.76 7.48 23.79
N GLU A 330 -9.04 6.49 24.63
CA GLU A 330 -8.15 6.08 25.72
C GLU A 330 -6.84 5.50 25.16
N TRP A 331 -6.95 4.57 24.22
CA TRP A 331 -5.80 3.96 23.55
C TRP A 331 -4.95 5.00 22.80
N ASP A 332 -5.61 5.94 22.13
CA ASP A 332 -5.01 7.06 21.40
C ASP A 332 -4.19 7.96 22.34
N ALA A 333 -4.77 8.38 23.46
CA ALA A 333 -4.10 9.22 24.46
C ALA A 333 -2.86 8.53 25.07
N ALA A 334 -2.96 7.24 25.40
CA ALA A 334 -1.84 6.45 25.90
C ALA A 334 -0.70 6.38 24.87
N THR A 335 -1.04 6.07 23.62
CA THR A 335 -0.09 6.00 22.52
C THR A 335 0.63 7.36 22.34
N LYS A 336 -0.09 8.48 22.45
CA LYS A 336 0.51 9.84 22.32
C LYS A 336 1.49 10.12 23.46
N ALA A 337 1.11 9.75 24.68
CA ALA A 337 1.97 9.92 25.84
C ALA A 337 3.26 9.11 25.71
N LEU A 338 3.18 7.88 25.20
CA LEU A 338 4.35 7.07 24.87
C LEU A 338 5.23 7.73 23.81
N ALA A 339 4.64 8.24 22.72
CA ALA A 339 5.38 8.90 21.65
C ALA A 339 6.10 10.17 22.12
N ARG A 340 5.44 11.00 22.95
CA ARG A 340 6.05 12.19 23.55
C ARG A 340 7.21 11.83 24.48
N LEU A 341 7.04 10.83 25.33
CA LEU A 341 8.13 10.35 26.18
C LEU A 341 9.31 9.79 25.35
N ALA A 342 9.02 9.09 24.25
CA ALA A 342 10.04 8.59 23.33
C ALA A 342 10.83 9.75 22.68
N MET A 343 10.15 10.82 22.27
CA MET A 343 10.80 12.04 21.76
C MET A 343 11.74 12.67 22.77
N GLU A 344 11.27 12.88 24.00
CA GLU A 344 12.07 13.51 25.06
C GLU A 344 13.25 12.64 25.51
N THR A 345 13.11 11.31 25.44
CA THR A 345 14.19 10.36 25.76
C THR A 345 15.09 10.03 24.58
N GLY A 346 14.78 10.48 23.36
CA GLY A 346 15.57 10.17 22.15
C GLY A 346 15.46 8.74 21.64
N ARG A 347 14.41 8.03 22.05
CA ARG A 347 14.15 6.63 21.71
C ARG A 347 13.10 6.56 20.60
N ALA A 348 13.18 5.53 19.76
CA ALA A 348 12.11 5.23 18.84
C ALA A 348 10.89 4.72 19.62
N VAL A 349 9.71 5.22 19.29
CA VAL A 349 8.46 4.72 19.89
C VAL A 349 8.06 3.41 19.24
N VAL A 350 7.75 2.39 20.03
CA VAL A 350 7.03 1.21 19.53
C VAL A 350 5.54 1.55 19.63
N TYR A 351 4.89 1.73 18.49
CA TYR A 351 3.47 2.04 18.47
C TYR A 351 2.67 0.83 18.94
N PRO A 352 1.92 0.91 20.05
CA PRO A 352 1.14 -0.20 20.56
C PRO A 352 0.06 -0.60 19.55
N ALA A 353 -0.13 -1.90 19.38
CA ALA A 353 -1.18 -2.47 18.56
C ALA A 353 -2.22 -3.12 19.48
N PRO A 354 -3.41 -2.51 19.69
CA PRO A 354 -4.42 -3.08 20.56
C PRO A 354 -4.88 -4.43 20.01
N ARG A 355 -5.45 -5.26 20.88
CA ARG A 355 -6.05 -6.52 20.44
C ARG A 355 -7.16 -6.25 19.42
N CYS A 356 -7.23 -7.06 18.36
CA CYS A 356 -8.33 -6.93 17.41
C CYS A 356 -9.71 -7.22 18.03
N ASN A 357 -9.75 -7.95 19.15
CA ASN A 357 -10.97 -8.33 19.84
C ASN A 357 -11.37 -7.40 20.99
N VAL A 358 -10.76 -6.22 21.12
CA VAL A 358 -11.31 -5.19 22.03
C VAL A 358 -12.70 -4.77 21.56
N THR A 359 -13.55 -4.39 22.51
CA THR A 359 -14.98 -4.11 22.30
C THR A 359 -15.24 -3.12 21.16
N TRP A 360 -14.49 -2.02 21.08
CA TRP A 360 -14.63 -1.00 20.03
C TRP A 360 -14.01 -1.38 18.67
N LEU A 361 -13.26 -2.50 18.57
CA LEU A 361 -12.77 -3.06 17.31
C LEU A 361 -13.57 -4.26 16.80
N GLY A 362 -14.62 -4.68 17.51
CA GLY A 362 -15.49 -5.79 17.09
C GLY A 362 -15.73 -6.84 18.18
N GLY A 363 -14.97 -6.77 19.28
CA GLY A 363 -15.14 -7.67 20.42
C GLY A 363 -14.80 -9.12 20.08
N GLU A 364 -15.50 -10.03 20.74
CA GLU A 364 -15.33 -11.48 20.57
C GLU A 364 -15.53 -12.00 19.14
N ARG A 365 -16.23 -11.24 18.28
CA ARG A 365 -16.39 -11.60 16.86
C ARG A 365 -15.06 -11.71 16.11
N ASN A 366 -14.04 -10.99 16.58
CA ASN A 366 -12.69 -11.02 16.01
C ASN A 366 -11.80 -12.12 16.60
N ASN A 367 -12.37 -13.06 17.35
CA ASN A 367 -11.70 -14.31 17.75
C ASN A 367 -11.77 -15.40 16.68
N GLN A 368 -12.31 -15.07 15.50
CA GLN A 368 -12.43 -15.97 14.35
C GLN A 368 -12.33 -15.18 13.03
N LEU A 369 -12.22 -15.90 11.91
CA LEU A 369 -12.29 -15.31 10.57
C LEU A 369 -13.74 -15.34 10.03
N PRO A 370 -14.14 -14.37 9.18
CA PRO A 370 -13.41 -13.13 8.91
C PRO A 370 -13.40 -12.19 10.13
N LEU A 371 -12.38 -11.34 10.22
CA LEU A 371 -12.40 -10.21 11.16
C LEU A 371 -13.50 -9.22 10.74
N GLU A 372 -14.36 -8.85 11.69
CA GLU A 372 -15.48 -7.92 11.54
C GLU A 372 -15.15 -6.56 12.18
N LEU A 373 -14.20 -5.83 11.59
CA LEU A 373 -13.84 -4.49 12.05
C LEU A 373 -14.96 -3.47 11.74
N PRO A 374 -15.32 -2.58 12.68
CA PRO A 374 -16.26 -1.49 12.45
C PRO A 374 -15.85 -0.61 11.26
N MET A 375 -16.85 -0.05 10.57
CA MET A 375 -16.60 0.66 9.31
C MET A 375 -15.67 1.88 9.49
N GLN A 376 -15.71 2.56 10.64
CA GLN A 376 -14.79 3.66 10.91
C GLN A 376 -13.30 3.23 10.96
N HIS A 377 -13.01 1.94 11.21
CA HIS A 377 -11.64 1.42 11.37
C HIS A 377 -11.22 0.47 10.25
N LYS A 378 -12.16 -0.09 9.48
CA LYS A 378 -11.87 -1.11 8.45
C LYS A 378 -10.85 -0.67 7.39
N TYR A 379 -10.75 0.62 7.09
CA TYR A 379 -9.77 1.17 6.13
C TYR A 379 -8.57 1.82 6.79
N GLN A 380 -8.55 1.86 8.12
CA GLN A 380 -7.52 2.47 8.95
C GLN A 380 -6.98 1.44 9.95
N CYS A 381 -6.98 0.17 9.58
CA CYS A 381 -6.50 -0.89 10.45
C CYS A 381 -5.78 -1.97 9.63
N ILE A 382 -4.67 -2.45 10.16
CA ILE A 382 -3.91 -3.56 9.63
C ILE A 382 -3.84 -4.67 10.69
N PRO A 383 -4.61 -5.76 10.52
CA PRO A 383 -4.52 -6.92 11.38
C PRO A 383 -3.15 -7.59 11.28
N TYR A 384 -2.63 -7.99 12.42
CA TYR A 384 -1.35 -8.65 12.57
C TYR A 384 -1.48 -9.75 13.63
N SER A 385 -0.87 -10.90 13.36
CA SER A 385 -0.63 -11.93 14.35
C SER A 385 0.75 -12.52 14.05
N PRO A 386 1.64 -12.62 15.06
CA PRO A 386 2.94 -13.25 14.89
C PRO A 386 2.78 -14.72 14.48
N ALA A 387 3.76 -15.23 13.72
CA ALA A 387 3.79 -16.63 13.33
C ALA A 387 3.62 -17.57 14.55
N GLY A 388 2.69 -18.51 14.44
CA GLY A 388 2.39 -19.51 15.49
C GLY A 388 1.56 -18.98 16.67
N LYS A 389 1.11 -17.73 16.67
CA LYS A 389 0.27 -17.19 17.75
C LYS A 389 -1.23 -17.15 17.39
N GLY A 390 -1.57 -16.89 16.14
CA GLY A 390 -2.96 -16.80 15.69
C GLY A 390 -3.81 -15.85 16.54
N PHE A 391 -5.05 -16.24 16.83
CA PHE A 391 -5.98 -15.40 17.59
C PHE A 391 -5.55 -15.09 19.02
N SER A 392 -4.68 -15.91 19.62
CA SER A 392 -4.16 -15.63 20.96
C SER A 392 -3.25 -14.40 20.98
N ASP A 393 -2.73 -13.96 19.83
CA ASP A 393 -1.96 -12.72 19.66
C ASP A 393 -2.38 -11.93 18.42
N SER A 394 -3.68 -11.79 18.20
CA SER A 394 -4.21 -10.96 17.12
C SER A 394 -4.27 -9.48 17.54
N ARG A 395 -3.42 -8.68 16.93
CA ARG A 395 -3.25 -7.24 17.15
C ARG A 395 -3.73 -6.46 15.93
N CYS A 396 -4.28 -5.27 16.13
CA CYS A 396 -4.86 -4.44 15.09
C CYS A 396 -4.14 -3.10 15.03
N MET A 397 -3.20 -2.95 14.09
CA MET A 397 -2.44 -1.71 13.95
C MET A 397 -3.30 -0.64 13.29
N LEU A 398 -3.53 0.49 13.94
CA LEU A 398 -4.37 1.56 13.42
C LEU A 398 -3.57 2.49 12.50
N GLY A 399 -4.28 3.05 11.52
CA GLY A 399 -3.71 3.78 10.41
C GLY A 399 -2.93 5.01 10.83
N GLY A 400 -3.37 5.69 11.90
CA GLY A 400 -2.90 7.04 12.22
C GLY A 400 -1.38 7.18 12.39
N TYR A 401 -0.71 6.12 12.83
CA TYR A 401 0.74 6.06 13.02
C TYR A 401 1.47 5.33 11.90
N LEU A 402 0.76 4.84 10.88
CA LEU A 402 1.34 4.24 9.69
C LEU A 402 1.97 5.27 8.73
N MET A 403 1.77 6.56 8.97
CA MET A 403 2.30 7.62 8.13
C MET A 403 3.83 7.66 8.19
N GLN A 404 4.47 7.97 7.05
CA GLN A 404 5.93 8.05 6.95
C GLN A 404 6.54 9.01 7.99
N GLY A 405 5.87 10.12 8.32
CA GLY A 405 6.33 11.06 9.36
C GLY A 405 6.30 10.50 10.79
N CYS A 406 5.52 9.45 11.04
CA CYS A 406 5.44 8.77 12.34
C CYS A 406 6.53 7.69 12.50
N ILE A 407 7.00 7.10 11.40
CA ILE A 407 7.98 5.99 11.45
C ILE A 407 9.41 6.42 11.18
N ALA A 408 9.61 7.37 10.27
CA ALA A 408 10.93 7.58 9.73
C ALA A 408 11.81 8.36 10.71
N ALA A 409 12.98 7.82 11.02
CA ALA A 409 13.94 8.50 11.87
C ALA A 409 14.43 9.82 11.22
N ARG A 410 14.60 10.84 12.06
CA ARG A 410 15.02 12.21 11.74
C ARG A 410 15.97 12.71 12.81
N TRP A 411 16.67 13.79 12.50
CA TRP A 411 17.53 14.44 13.49
C TRP A 411 16.77 15.04 14.68
N TYR A 412 15.46 15.29 14.55
CA TYR A 412 14.60 15.79 15.63
C TYR A 412 13.62 14.75 16.19
N PHE A 413 13.61 13.53 15.64
CA PHE A 413 12.69 12.46 16.05
C PHE A 413 13.32 11.10 15.75
N ALA A 414 13.50 10.26 16.76
CA ALA A 414 14.17 8.96 16.61
C ALA A 414 13.39 7.94 15.75
N GLY A 415 12.18 8.27 15.31
CA GLY A 415 11.33 7.43 14.49
C GLY A 415 10.37 6.57 15.31
N GLY A 416 9.63 5.74 14.60
CA GLY A 416 8.64 4.83 15.15
C GLY A 416 8.84 3.42 14.61
N MET A 417 8.38 2.46 15.38
CA MET A 417 8.46 1.03 15.10
C MET A 417 7.09 0.40 15.27
N PHE A 418 6.71 -0.50 14.36
CA PHE A 418 5.46 -1.23 14.46
C PHE A 418 5.60 -2.57 15.19
N ALA A 419 4.47 -3.15 15.60
CA ALA A 419 4.42 -4.46 16.27
C ALA A 419 5.25 -5.57 15.59
N PRO A 420 5.16 -5.82 14.26
CA PRO A 420 5.97 -6.88 13.64
C PRO A 420 7.48 -6.59 13.65
N GLU A 421 7.88 -5.32 13.60
CA GLU A 421 9.28 -4.92 13.75
C GLU A 421 9.75 -5.15 15.18
N PHE A 422 8.92 -4.81 16.17
CA PHE A 422 9.26 -4.98 17.58
C PHE A 422 9.34 -6.45 17.97
N ASP A 423 8.40 -7.30 17.52
CA ASP A 423 8.48 -8.74 17.75
C ASP A 423 9.76 -9.34 17.15
N HIS A 424 10.16 -8.87 15.96
CA HIS A 424 11.43 -9.25 15.34
C HIS A 424 12.64 -8.72 16.12
N LEU A 425 12.61 -7.48 16.59
CA LEU A 425 13.66 -6.92 17.46
C LEU A 425 13.83 -7.77 18.71
N MET A 426 12.73 -8.15 19.37
CA MET A 426 12.76 -8.99 20.56
C MET A 426 13.33 -10.38 20.29
N ALA A 427 13.04 -10.98 19.13
CA ALA A 427 13.69 -12.22 18.70
C ALA A 427 15.19 -12.03 18.47
N TYR A 428 15.56 -10.96 17.76
CA TYR A 428 16.96 -10.62 17.42
C TYR A 428 17.83 -10.36 18.66
N ILE A 429 17.32 -9.64 19.66
CA ILE A 429 18.08 -9.31 20.88
C ILE A 429 18.11 -10.46 21.88
N ARG A 430 17.17 -11.41 21.84
CA ARG A 430 17.13 -12.56 22.77
C ARG A 430 18.44 -13.34 22.72
N ASP A 431 18.95 -13.57 21.51
CA ASP A 431 20.20 -14.31 21.30
C ASP A 431 21.46 -13.45 21.59
N LYS A 432 21.27 -12.15 21.85
CA LYS A 432 22.32 -11.14 22.09
C LYS A 432 22.06 -10.32 23.35
N ALA A 433 21.43 -10.92 24.36
CA ALA A 433 20.91 -10.18 25.51
C ALA A 433 21.98 -9.38 26.27
N ALA A 434 23.22 -9.89 26.31
CA ALA A 434 24.36 -9.18 26.91
C ALA A 434 24.74 -7.88 26.17
N GLU A 435 24.55 -7.83 24.85
CA GLU A 435 24.83 -6.67 23.99
C GLU A 435 23.65 -5.68 23.93
N HIS A 436 22.45 -6.14 24.28
CA HIS A 436 21.20 -5.42 24.13
C HIS A 436 20.33 -5.52 25.39
N PRO A 437 20.73 -4.84 26.48
CA PRO A 437 20.01 -4.93 27.74
C PRO A 437 18.58 -4.40 27.64
N VAL A 438 17.68 -5.02 28.40
CA VAL A 438 16.28 -4.62 28.53
C VAL A 438 16.07 -4.11 29.95
N ALA A 439 15.38 -2.98 30.10
CA ALA A 439 15.03 -2.43 31.40
C ALA A 439 13.55 -2.10 31.48
N THR A 440 12.98 -2.20 32.69
CA THR A 440 11.61 -1.79 32.99
C THR A 440 11.65 -0.54 33.86
N VAL A 441 10.86 0.46 33.50
CA VAL A 441 10.70 1.70 34.28
C VAL A 441 10.05 1.34 35.62
N ALA A 442 10.56 1.90 36.71
CA ALA A 442 10.00 1.64 38.04
C ALA A 442 8.62 2.33 38.19
N ALA A 443 7.65 1.61 38.76
CA ALA A 443 6.27 2.09 38.87
C ALA A 443 6.15 3.37 39.73
N ASP A 444 7.00 3.54 40.73
CA ASP A 444 7.05 4.71 41.59
C ASP A 444 7.51 5.98 40.85
N GLN A 445 8.35 5.83 39.82
CA GLN A 445 8.75 6.95 38.97
C GLN A 445 7.59 7.44 38.09
N LEU A 446 6.82 6.51 37.54
CA LEU A 446 5.63 6.81 36.74
C LEU A 446 4.54 7.49 37.57
N ALA A 447 4.37 7.08 38.83
CA ALA A 447 3.39 7.66 39.74
C ALA A 447 3.76 9.08 40.24
N ARG A 448 5.05 9.44 40.20
CA ARG A 448 5.55 10.73 40.71
C ARG A 448 5.64 11.82 39.66
N SER A 449 5.71 11.47 38.37
CA SER A 449 5.87 12.44 37.30
C SER A 449 4.55 12.74 36.61
N TRP A 450 3.96 13.89 36.92
CA TRP A 450 2.89 14.50 36.13
C TRP A 450 3.44 15.37 34.99
N ASP A 451 4.74 15.31 34.72
CA ASP A 451 5.45 16.07 33.69
C ASP A 451 6.36 15.10 32.91
N LEU A 452 6.09 14.95 31.61
CA LEU A 452 6.85 14.07 30.73
C LEU A 452 8.30 14.49 30.56
N GLU A 453 8.61 15.78 30.68
CA GLU A 453 9.97 16.31 30.58
C GLU A 453 10.81 15.87 31.79
N GLU A 454 10.26 16.01 33.00
CA GLU A 454 10.93 15.59 34.23
C GLU A 454 11.06 14.07 34.30
N LEU A 455 10.04 13.32 33.84
CA LEU A 455 10.14 11.88 33.68
C LEU A 455 11.28 11.51 32.73
N ALA A 456 11.37 12.15 31.57
CA ALA A 456 12.42 11.87 30.61
C ALA A 456 13.81 12.15 31.18
N LYS A 457 14.00 13.27 31.90
CA LYS A 457 15.26 13.58 32.60
C LYS A 457 15.63 12.49 33.61
N ALA A 458 14.68 12.06 34.44
CA ALA A 458 14.90 11.01 35.43
C ALA A 458 15.28 9.67 34.77
N LEU A 459 14.56 9.28 33.71
CA LEU A 459 14.83 8.05 32.96
C LEU A 459 16.20 8.08 32.29
N MET A 460 16.57 9.19 31.66
CA MET A 460 17.90 9.35 31.05
C MET A 460 19.00 9.31 32.10
N ALA A 461 18.80 9.94 33.27
CA ALA A 461 19.78 9.89 34.36
C ALA A 461 19.99 8.47 34.90
N GLN A 462 18.92 7.67 35.00
CA GLN A 462 19.00 6.30 35.51
C GLN A 462 19.51 5.28 34.48
N HIS A 463 19.14 5.46 33.20
CA HIS A 463 19.35 4.45 32.16
C HIS A 463 20.45 4.82 31.16
N GLY A 464 21.49 5.51 31.61
CA GLY A 464 22.71 5.71 30.82
C GLY A 464 22.60 6.76 29.72
N GLY A 465 21.75 7.77 29.91
CA GLY A 465 21.64 8.93 29.05
C GLY A 465 20.63 8.80 27.91
N PRO A 466 20.72 9.69 26.91
CA PRO A 466 19.72 9.79 25.85
C PRO A 466 19.74 8.58 24.91
N GLY A 467 18.59 8.26 24.33
CA GLY A 467 18.44 7.34 23.21
C GLY A 467 19.25 7.76 22.00
N ALA A 468 19.57 6.81 21.11
CA ALA A 468 20.52 7.05 20.02
C ALA A 468 20.08 8.13 19.03
N GLY A 469 18.78 8.46 18.98
CA GLY A 469 18.25 9.55 18.17
C GLY A 469 18.74 10.95 18.59
N LEU A 470 19.33 11.09 19.78
CA LEU A 470 19.83 12.37 20.31
C LEU A 470 21.30 12.67 20.00
N PHE A 471 22.01 11.75 19.33
CA PHE A 471 23.42 11.96 18.93
C PHE A 471 23.57 12.57 17.53
N HIS A 472 22.49 13.00 16.88
CA HIS A 472 22.58 13.60 15.56
C HIS A 472 23.29 14.98 15.64
N PRO A 473 24.36 15.25 14.85
CA PRO A 473 25.16 16.48 14.96
C PRO A 473 24.36 17.79 14.87
N LYS A 474 23.31 17.83 14.04
CA LYS A 474 22.37 18.97 13.92
C LYS A 474 21.63 19.34 15.21
N ILE A 475 21.52 18.43 16.18
CA ILE A 475 20.88 18.72 17.47
C ILE A 475 21.73 19.74 18.25
N ALA A 476 23.05 19.53 18.31
CA ALA A 476 23.98 20.46 18.97
C ALA A 476 23.94 21.85 18.32
N GLU A 477 23.81 21.89 16.99
CA GLU A 477 23.70 23.13 16.21
C GLU A 477 22.42 23.92 16.52
N LYS A 478 21.28 23.23 16.68
CA LYS A 478 19.96 23.87 16.79
C LYS A 478 19.49 24.15 18.21
N LEU A 479 19.83 23.28 19.16
CA LEU A 479 19.43 23.44 20.56
C LEU A 479 20.60 23.83 21.48
N GLY A 480 21.81 23.98 20.92
CA GLY A 480 23.03 24.27 21.66
C GLY A 480 23.70 23.03 22.25
N ALA A 481 24.99 23.14 22.58
CA ALA A 481 25.80 22.03 23.12
C ALA A 481 25.24 21.47 24.44
N ALA A 482 24.53 22.28 25.24
CA ALA A 482 23.90 21.84 26.49
C ALA A 482 22.66 20.94 26.28
N ALA A 483 22.07 20.95 25.08
CA ALA A 483 20.94 20.09 24.73
C ALA A 483 21.36 18.71 24.20
N VAL A 484 22.66 18.49 23.99
CA VAL A 484 23.26 17.17 23.81
C VAL A 484 23.74 16.71 25.18
N PRO A 485 23.08 15.75 25.83
CA PRO A 485 23.48 15.31 27.15
C PRO A 485 24.93 14.79 27.11
N ALA A 486 25.78 15.31 27.99
CA ALA A 486 27.09 14.72 28.25
C ALA A 486 26.87 13.30 28.80
N ALA A 487 27.43 12.30 28.13
CA ALA A 487 27.32 10.90 28.56
C ALA A 487 28.06 10.71 29.90
N LEU A 488 27.32 10.70 31.02
CA LEU A 488 27.81 10.05 32.24
C LEU A 488 27.52 8.55 32.10
N ALA A 489 28.49 7.87 31.50
CA ALA A 489 28.48 6.43 31.23
C ALA A 489 28.75 5.62 32.50
N THR A 490 27.79 5.55 33.42
CA THR A 490 27.89 4.66 34.59
C THR A 490 26.89 3.51 34.58
N ALA A 491 25.77 3.62 33.83
CA ALA A 491 24.79 2.55 33.65
C ALA A 491 24.76 2.05 32.19
N GLN A 492 24.69 0.72 32.00
CA GLN A 492 24.55 0.12 30.67
C GLN A 492 23.20 0.54 30.07
N LYS A 493 23.24 1.35 29.02
CA LYS A 493 22.04 1.91 28.37
C LYS A 493 21.16 0.79 27.79
N PRO A 494 19.90 0.64 28.23
CA PRO A 494 19.01 -0.40 27.74
C PRO A 494 18.60 -0.12 26.30
N ARG A 495 18.65 -1.15 25.46
CA ARG A 495 18.13 -1.15 24.09
C ARG A 495 16.61 -1.02 24.10
N VAL A 496 15.95 -1.72 25.01
CA VAL A 496 14.50 -1.70 25.19
C VAL A 496 14.18 -1.15 26.56
N LEU A 497 13.41 -0.06 26.62
CA LEU A 497 12.87 0.48 27.85
C LEU A 497 11.36 0.23 27.90
N ILE A 498 10.91 -0.54 28.90
CA ILE A 498 9.54 -1.01 29.06
C ILE A 498 8.80 -0.13 30.06
N VAL A 499 7.63 0.39 29.68
CA VAL A 499 6.75 1.18 30.54
C VAL A 499 5.62 0.27 31.08
N PRO A 500 5.60 -0.06 32.39
CA PRO A 500 4.64 -1.03 32.95
C PRO A 500 3.22 -0.49 33.21
N SER A 501 2.94 0.78 32.97
CA SER A 501 1.60 1.35 33.15
C SER A 501 1.26 2.39 32.07
N VAL A 502 -0.04 2.68 31.90
CA VAL A 502 -0.50 3.71 30.98
C VAL A 502 0.02 5.08 31.45
N LEU A 503 0.68 5.78 30.54
CA LEU A 503 1.15 7.15 30.79
C LEU A 503 -0.02 8.11 30.67
N GLN A 504 -0.10 9.09 31.57
CA GLN A 504 -1.04 10.19 31.43
C GLN A 504 -0.42 11.28 30.58
N LEU A 505 -1.19 11.75 29.59
CA LEU A 505 -0.77 12.85 28.73
C LEU A 505 -0.83 14.15 29.54
N THR A 506 0.24 14.92 29.52
CA THR A 506 0.30 16.26 30.10
C THR A 506 0.01 17.29 29.02
N ASP A 507 -0.64 18.40 29.35
CA ASP A 507 -0.85 19.50 28.39
C ASP A 507 0.45 20.27 28.09
N LYS A 508 1.46 20.13 28.95
CA LYS A 508 2.78 20.72 28.75
C LYS A 508 3.51 20.02 27.60
N VAL A 509 3.94 20.83 26.62
CA VAL A 509 4.77 20.42 25.48
C VAL A 509 6.24 20.45 25.91
N GLY A 510 6.94 19.34 25.74
CA GLY A 510 8.37 19.25 26.01
C GLY A 510 9.22 19.92 24.91
N PRO A 511 10.50 20.22 25.17
CA PRO A 511 11.36 20.90 24.20
C PRO A 511 11.59 20.10 22.91
N ARG A 512 11.57 18.76 22.96
CA ARG A 512 11.72 17.91 21.76
C ARG A 512 10.42 17.77 21.00
N GLU A 513 9.30 17.68 21.69
CA GLU A 513 7.99 17.78 21.06
C GLU A 513 7.82 19.15 20.36
N GLN A 514 8.28 20.24 20.97
CA GLN A 514 8.25 21.56 20.33
C GLN A 514 9.13 21.58 19.08
N LEU A 515 10.37 21.06 19.15
CA LEU A 515 11.24 20.96 17.99
C LEU A 515 10.61 20.14 16.85
N TYR A 516 9.91 19.05 17.19
CA TYR A 516 9.15 18.25 16.25
C TYR A 516 8.07 19.10 15.58
N ARG A 517 7.25 19.80 16.36
CA ARG A 517 6.18 20.68 15.87
C ARG A 517 6.69 21.80 14.95
N ASP A 518 7.86 22.37 15.27
CA ASP A 518 8.46 23.45 14.48
C ASP A 518 8.99 23.00 13.12
N HIS A 519 9.35 21.72 12.99
CA HIS A 519 9.99 21.17 11.78
C HIS A 519 9.11 20.20 10.99
N GLU A 520 8.02 19.72 11.59
CA GLU A 520 6.99 18.99 10.89
C GLU A 520 6.34 19.92 9.87
N ARG A 521 6.56 19.63 8.59
CA ARG A 521 5.82 20.28 7.51
C ARG A 521 4.49 19.55 7.34
N GLU A 522 3.40 20.30 7.29
CA GLU A 522 2.09 19.78 6.87
C GLU A 522 2.16 19.36 5.40
N ASP A 523 2.62 18.14 5.18
CA ASP A 523 2.54 17.46 3.90
C ASP A 523 2.02 16.04 4.14
N PHE A 524 0.69 15.91 4.06
CA PHE A 524 -0.05 14.66 4.20
C PHE A 524 0.44 13.57 3.25
N ASN A 525 1.13 13.92 2.16
CA ASN A 525 1.58 12.96 1.17
C ASN A 525 2.99 12.42 1.45
N ILE A 526 3.79 13.03 2.33
CA ILE A 526 5.22 12.68 2.44
C ILE A 526 5.78 12.69 3.89
N MET A 527 5.41 13.65 4.76
CA MET A 527 6.27 13.96 5.92
C MET A 527 5.58 14.27 7.26
N SER A 528 4.26 14.28 7.37
CA SER A 528 3.59 14.58 8.65
C SER A 528 3.26 13.33 9.49
N CYS A 529 3.21 13.52 10.81
CA CYS A 529 2.49 12.68 11.77
C CYS A 529 1.45 13.58 12.48
N PRO A 530 0.37 14.01 11.80
CA PRO A 530 -0.57 15.02 12.30
C PRO A 530 -1.19 14.63 13.66
N TRP A 531 -1.24 13.33 13.90
CA TRP A 531 -1.72 12.72 15.11
C TRP A 531 -0.95 13.13 16.37
N ILE A 532 0.40 13.23 16.33
CA ILE A 532 1.19 13.67 17.50
C ILE A 532 0.82 15.10 17.90
N GLN A 533 0.40 15.91 16.92
CA GLN A 533 -0.03 17.28 17.10
C GLN A 533 -1.51 17.43 17.51
N ASN A 534 -2.22 16.36 17.85
CA ASN A 534 -3.66 16.35 18.15
C ASN A 534 -4.54 16.89 17.01
N LYS A 535 -4.07 16.82 15.75
CA LYS A 535 -4.89 17.23 14.61
C LYS A 535 -5.85 16.09 14.25
N PRO A 536 -7.13 16.38 13.97
CA PRO A 536 -8.07 15.37 13.52
C PRO A 536 -7.58 14.75 12.21
N PHE A 537 -7.80 13.44 12.08
CA PHE A 537 -7.70 12.77 10.79
C PHE A 537 -8.90 13.19 9.95
N VAL A 538 -8.66 13.94 8.87
CA VAL A 538 -9.66 14.30 7.86
C VAL A 538 -9.45 13.47 6.61
#